data_AF-A0A2E5RZE6-F1
#
_entry.id   AF-A0A2E5RZE6-F1
#
_cell.length_a   1.000
_cell.length_b   1.000
_cell.length_c   1.000
_cell.angle_alpha   90.00
_cell.angle_beta   90.00
_cell.angle_gamma   90.00
#
_symmetry.space_group_name_H-M   'P 1'
#
loop_
_entity.id
_entity.type
_entity.pdbx_description
1 polymer ?
#
loop_
_entity_poly.entity_id
_entity_poly.type
_entity_poly.pdbx_seq_one_letter_code
_entity_poly.pdbx_strand_id
1 'polypeptide(L)'
;MARKKQESIPLDDIELLNIHNYPESYPKSVVNQVRNNRLAQKRLEELLRDMPQRGKRKRDTAAFQVDEQALEEMQSETAEKEQGKGGFFRRGKS
;
A
#
# COMPACT_ATOMS: atom_id res chain seq x y z
N MET A 1 -48.67 -5.19 1.86
CA MET A 1 -47.54 -5.43 2.79
C MET A 1 -46.55 -4.28 2.66
N ALA A 2 -46.48 -3.40 3.66
CA ALA A 2 -45.53 -2.29 3.65
C ALA A 2 -44.12 -2.85 3.88
N ARG A 3 -43.21 -2.69 2.90
CA ARG A 3 -41.78 -2.99 3.10
C ARG A 3 -41.31 -2.06 4.22
N LYS A 4 -41.00 -2.59 5.41
CA LYS A 4 -40.26 -1.84 6.44
C LYS A 4 -39.06 -1.22 5.73
N LYS A 5 -39.00 0.11 5.71
CA LYS A 5 -37.82 0.82 5.23
C LYS A 5 -36.67 0.24 6.04
N GLN A 6 -35.80 -0.54 5.39
CA GLN A 6 -34.60 -1.04 6.05
C GLN A 6 -33.88 0.22 6.51
N GLU A 7 -33.85 0.44 7.83
CA GLU A 7 -32.96 1.42 8.44
C GLU A 7 -31.57 1.01 7.96
N SER A 8 -31.04 1.79 7.02
CA SER A 8 -29.73 1.54 6.46
C SER A 8 -28.76 1.68 7.62
N ILE A 9 -28.10 0.59 7.98
CA ILE A 9 -26.98 0.63 8.90
C ILE A 9 -26.05 1.74 8.39
N PRO A 10 -25.67 2.73 9.21
CA PRO A 10 -24.71 3.73 8.80
C PRO A 10 -23.38 3.01 8.58
N LEU A 11 -23.09 2.68 7.32
CA LEU A 11 -21.83 2.04 6.93
C LEU A 11 -20.80 3.13 6.71
N ASP A 12 -19.66 2.97 7.38
CA ASP A 12 -18.49 3.80 7.18
C ASP A 12 -17.79 3.44 5.85
N ASP A 13 -16.98 4.36 5.33
CA ASP A 13 -16.29 4.18 4.04
C ASP A 13 -15.36 2.95 4.03
N ILE A 14 -14.71 2.66 5.17
CA ILE A 14 -13.85 1.48 5.34
C ILE A 14 -14.67 0.20 5.29
N GLU A 15 -15.83 0.15 5.97
CA GLU A 15 -16.71 -1.01 5.96
C GLU A 15 -17.28 -1.24 4.56
N LEU A 16 -17.67 -0.17 3.87
CA LEU A 16 -18.17 -0.21 2.50
C LEU A 16 -17.16 -0.88 1.55
N LEU A 17 -15.88 -0.49 1.67
CA LEU A 17 -14.78 -1.08 0.91
C LEU A 17 -14.53 -2.53 1.29
N ASN A 18 -14.57 -2.86 2.59
CA ASN A 18 -14.36 -4.23 3.05
C ASN A 18 -15.47 -5.17 2.58
N ILE A 19 -16.73 -4.73 2.61
CA ILE A 19 -17.88 -5.47 2.08
C ILE A 19 -17.72 -5.70 0.58
N HIS A 20 -17.18 -4.72 -0.16
CA HIS A 20 -16.91 -4.87 -1.59
C HIS A 20 -15.78 -5.86 -1.88
N ASN A 21 -14.65 -5.74 -1.16
CA ASN A 21 -13.45 -6.55 -1.38
C ASN A 21 -13.59 -7.99 -0.85
N TYR A 22 -14.36 -8.18 0.22
CA TYR A 22 -14.50 -9.45 0.93
C TYR A 22 -15.97 -9.78 1.22
N PRO A 23 -16.83 -9.94 0.19
CA PRO A 23 -18.27 -10.14 0.38
C PRO A 23 -18.62 -11.42 1.14
N GLU A 24 -17.79 -12.45 1.05
CA GLU A 24 -17.98 -13.74 1.76
C GLU A 24 -17.80 -13.61 3.27
N SER A 25 -17.12 -12.56 3.74
CA SER A 25 -16.90 -12.29 5.17
C SER A 25 -18.09 -11.61 5.84
N TYR A 26 -19.13 -11.22 5.09
CA TYR A 26 -20.28 -10.48 5.59
C TYR A 26 -21.61 -11.23 5.33
N PRO A 27 -22.64 -11.02 6.18
CA PRO A 27 -23.96 -11.59 5.93
C PRO A 27 -24.54 -11.13 4.58
N LYS A 28 -25.18 -12.06 3.85
CA LYS A 28 -25.82 -11.76 2.55
C LYS A 28 -26.82 -10.60 2.60
N SER A 29 -27.48 -10.40 3.74
CA SER A 29 -28.38 -9.25 3.98
C SER A 29 -27.64 -7.91 3.89
N VAL A 30 -26.47 -7.80 4.50
CA VAL A 30 -25.62 -6.59 4.50
C VAL A 30 -25.05 -6.35 3.09
N VAL A 31 -24.53 -7.40 2.46
CA VAL A 31 -24.04 -7.31 1.07
C VAL A 31 -25.15 -6.84 0.13
N ASN A 32 -26.36 -7.39 0.27
CA ASN A 32 -27.51 -6.99 -0.55
C ASN A 32 -28.00 -5.57 -0.22
N GLN A 33 -27.88 -5.11 1.03
CA GLN A 33 -28.17 -3.71 1.37
C GLN A 33 -27.22 -2.75 0.65
N VAL A 34 -25.91 -3.04 0.65
CA VAL A 34 -24.92 -2.22 -0.09
C VAL A 34 -25.18 -2.24 -1.59
N ARG A 35 -25.48 -3.42 -2.16
CA ARG A 35 -25.76 -3.58 -3.60
C ARG A 35 -27.04 -2.89 -4.05
N ASN A 36 -28.09 -2.91 -3.22
CA ASN A 36 -29.39 -2.33 -3.55
C ASN A 36 -29.53 -0.85 -3.15
N ASN A 37 -28.56 -0.28 -2.43
CA ASN A 37 -28.59 1.12 -2.01
C ASN A 37 -27.76 2.00 -2.96
N ARG A 38 -28.44 2.89 -3.69
CA ARG A 38 -27.81 3.79 -4.68
C ARG A 38 -26.80 4.75 -4.06
N LEU A 39 -27.02 5.21 -2.82
CA LEU A 39 -26.08 6.10 -2.13
C LEU A 39 -24.78 5.38 -1.77
N ALA A 40 -24.91 4.15 -1.27
CA ALA A 40 -23.78 3.27 -0.95
C ALA A 40 -22.97 2.96 -2.22
N GLN A 41 -23.63 2.63 -3.33
CA GLN A 41 -22.94 2.41 -4.62
C GLN A 41 -22.17 3.65 -5.08
N LYS A 42 -22.77 4.85 -4.99
CA LYS A 42 -22.09 6.10 -5.38
C LYS A 42 -20.84 6.37 -4.53
N ARG A 43 -20.95 6.21 -3.20
CA ARG A 43 -19.79 6.36 -2.30
C ARG A 43 -18.71 5.32 -2.61
N LEU A 44 -19.10 4.08 -2.86
CA LEU A 44 -18.17 3.02 -3.23
C LEU A 44 -17.45 3.33 -4.55
N GLU A 45 -18.16 3.84 -5.56
CA GLU A 45 -17.57 4.29 -6.82
C GLU A 45 -16.54 5.41 -6.61
N GLU A 46 -16.86 6.40 -5.77
CA GLU A 46 -15.95 7.49 -5.41
C GLU A 46 -14.68 6.95 -4.71
N LEU A 47 -14.84 6.06 -3.72
CA LEU A 47 -13.72 5.44 -3.01
C LEU A 47 -12.84 4.59 -3.93
N LEU A 48 -13.43 3.86 -4.88
CA LEU A 48 -12.70 3.03 -5.83
C LEU A 48 -12.03 3.84 -6.95
N ARG A 49 -12.46 5.07 -7.21
CA ARG A 49 -11.87 5.96 -8.22
C ARG A 49 -10.46 6.40 -7.84
N ASP A 50 -10.28 6.76 -6.58
CA ASP A 50 -9.00 7.28 -6.06
C ASP A 50 -8.07 6.16 -5.59
N MET A 51 -8.60 4.94 -5.41
CA MET A 51 -7.76 3.79 -5.10
C MET A 51 -6.96 3.33 -6.31
N PRO A 52 -5.64 3.10 -6.16
CA PRO A 52 -4.88 2.44 -7.21
C PRO A 52 -5.50 1.08 -7.45
N GLN A 53 -6.08 0.87 -8.64
CA GLN A 53 -6.69 -0.40 -9.01
C GLN A 53 -5.66 -1.51 -8.78
N ARG A 54 -5.88 -2.32 -7.73
CA ARG A 54 -5.06 -3.49 -7.40
C ARG A 54 -5.20 -4.49 -8.55
N GLY A 55 -4.37 -4.35 -9.57
CA GLY A 55 -4.37 -5.24 -10.74
C GLY A 55 -4.17 -4.56 -12.09
N LYS A 56 -4.30 -3.23 -12.20
CA LYS A 56 -3.93 -2.50 -13.42
C LYS A 56 -2.75 -1.57 -13.16
N ARG A 57 -1.64 -2.14 -12.72
CA ARG A 57 -0.36 -1.53 -13.11
C ARG A 57 -0.27 -1.72 -14.62
N LYS A 58 -0.60 -0.68 -15.40
CA LYS A 58 -0.06 -0.61 -16.75
C LYS A 58 1.45 -0.78 -16.59
N ARG A 59 2.04 -1.73 -17.32
CA ARG A 59 3.48 -1.99 -17.32
C ARG A 59 4.30 -0.80 -17.89
N ASP A 60 3.67 0.32 -18.22
CA ASP A 60 4.25 1.28 -19.16
C ASP A 60 4.60 2.66 -18.56
N THR A 61 4.54 2.82 -17.24
CA THR A 61 5.19 3.98 -16.60
C THR A 61 6.10 3.48 -15.49
N ALA A 62 7.36 3.25 -15.88
CA ALA A 62 8.47 3.09 -14.97
C ALA A 62 8.49 4.28 -13.99
N ALA A 63 8.07 4.05 -12.75
CA ALA A 63 8.12 5.05 -11.68
C ALA A 63 9.54 5.23 -11.10
N PHE A 64 10.55 4.63 -11.72
CA PHE A 64 11.96 4.74 -11.35
C PHE A 64 12.81 4.55 -12.63
N GLN A 65 13.05 5.63 -13.37
CA GLN A 65 14.33 5.74 -14.08
C GLN A 65 15.34 6.06 -12.99
N VAL A 66 15.99 5.02 -12.46
CA VAL A 66 17.25 5.18 -11.74
C VAL A 66 18.25 5.53 -12.83
N ASP A 67 18.64 6.79 -12.93
CA ASP A 67 19.80 7.17 -13.72
C ASP A 67 21.02 6.47 -13.10
N GLU A 68 21.44 5.34 -13.68
CA GLU A 68 22.64 4.59 -13.25
C GLU A 68 23.91 5.46 -13.27
N GLN A 69 23.89 6.62 -13.94
CA GLN A 69 25.01 7.55 -13.99
C GLN A 69 25.23 8.37 -12.70
N ALA A 70 24.21 8.50 -11.83
CA ALA A 70 24.39 9.24 -10.56
C ALA A 70 25.00 8.39 -9.43
N LEU A 71 25.07 7.06 -9.59
CA LEU A 71 25.60 6.16 -8.56
C LEU A 71 27.12 5.93 -8.65
N GLU A 72 27.71 6.09 -9.84
CA GLU A 72 29.18 5.95 -10.02
C GLU A 72 29.96 7.16 -9.48
N GLU A 73 29.37 8.36 -9.48
CA GLU A 73 30.03 9.55 -8.93
C GLU A 73 30.07 9.56 -7.39
N MET A 74 29.16 8.86 -6.69
CA MET A 74 29.20 8.77 -5.22
C MET A 74 30.13 7.67 -4.68
N GLN A 75 30.51 6.67 -5.48
CA GLN A 75 31.42 5.61 -5.02
C GLN A 75 32.90 5.97 -5.13
N SER A 76 33.26 6.96 -5.95
CA SER A 76 34.65 7.33 -6.21
C SER A 76 35.22 8.37 -5.23
N GLU A 77 34.41 9.01 -4.38
CA GLU A 77 34.89 10.06 -3.45
C GLU A 77 35.01 9.66 -1.97
N THR A 78 34.56 8.46 -1.56
CA THR A 78 34.54 8.07 -0.12
C THR A 78 35.52 6.96 0.29
N ALA A 79 36.44 6.54 -0.58
CA ALA A 79 37.43 5.52 -0.25
C ALA A 79 38.84 6.10 -0.15
N GLU A 80 39.14 6.89 0.89
CA GLU A 80 40.46 6.96 1.56
C GLU A 80 40.46 7.99 2.71
N LYS A 81 39.68 7.74 3.77
CA LYS A 81 40.02 8.26 5.10
C LYS A 81 39.81 7.20 6.18
N GLU A 82 40.95 6.80 6.74
CA GLU A 82 41.20 6.48 8.14
C GLU A 82 40.11 5.73 8.90
N GLN A 83 40.38 4.49 9.32
CA GLN A 83 40.18 4.09 10.72
C GLN A 83 41.18 3.00 11.13
N GLY A 84 41.96 3.34 12.16
CA GLY A 84 42.97 2.47 12.76
C GLY A 84 42.40 1.27 13.51
N LYS A 85 43.17 0.19 13.49
CA LYS A 85 43.24 -0.85 14.52
C LYS A 85 44.74 -0.94 14.82
N GLY A 86 45.25 -0.44 15.95
CA GLY A 86 44.92 -0.92 17.29
C GLY A 86 45.60 -2.28 17.50
N GLY A 87 46.73 -2.33 18.23
CA GLY A 87 47.30 -3.62 18.64
C GLY A 87 48.81 -3.66 18.86
N PHE A 88 49.27 -2.96 19.89
CA PHE A 88 50.63 -2.91 20.39
C PHE A 88 51.01 -4.25 21.06
N PHE A 89 51.74 -5.16 20.39
CA PHE A 89 52.48 -6.23 21.09
C PHE A 89 53.88 -6.44 20.48
N ARG A 90 54.84 -5.83 21.19
CA ARG A 90 56.28 -6.02 21.08
C ARG A 90 56.73 -6.94 22.22
N ARG A 91 57.31 -8.11 21.90
CA ARG A 91 58.27 -8.94 22.67
C ARG A 91 58.34 -10.29 21.95
N GLY A 92 59.46 -10.95 21.69
CA GLY A 92 60.84 -10.82 22.14
C GLY A 92 61.51 -12.19 21.92
N LYS A 93 62.80 -12.17 21.60
CA LYS A 93 63.76 -13.28 21.36
C LYS A 93 63.53 -14.60 22.13
N SER A 94 63.82 -15.70 21.44
CA SER A 94 64.94 -16.62 21.79
C SER A 94 65.34 -17.42 20.55
#